data_AF-R7MJA7-F1
#
_entry.id   AF-R7MJA7-F1
#
_cell.length_a   1.000
_cell.length_b   1.000
_cell.length_c   1.000
_cell.angle_alpha   90.00
_cell.angle_beta   90.00
_cell.angle_gamma   90.00
#
_symmetry.space_group_name_H-M   'P 1'
#
loop_
_entity.id
_entity.type
_entity.pdbx_description
1 polymer ?
#
loop_
_entity_poly.entity_id
_entity_poly.type
_entity_poly.pdbx_seq_one_letter_code
_entity_poly.pdbx_strand_id
1 'polypeptide(L)'
;MGLSAAQARLLTITARKSDCEFQSMSLSHQKIALSRDMERISTEYQNSLNNTKLVYDYTGTNTSNMDVSYGLLMTPSVYNDYYPKLVTDAKNRVVLNSSYAAAARAAGIPAEGLTGTPSSDVRNRFIEALAANDLITPATATTIQGTTYGNTIGLGSTKNVTVGTTDCTYDELLTLLKTTESTTTAGVSLGNGATKIHYKDSKDKWKDAYEEVYKDGTKVAGGNGGTDYSLTLADLLENNYDLYYAAIRSEQTPIMETAELQKKIIDQVLPWISDQFTSVMGGVTSNELAIQYAYNQVYDLLYGDGHLGDLAASFNYAGGSGEDTDLDEHTEYTHNRQGASGTTYNIKNTMESVGTKVSGDVEDSYYNDVGIYAKDHIGFVYSAANKGSDDDGNDHCCVAISISNIAKVFLTAMVQFQEGADNTDYSYNKGNIARTANLYDPEKDGYTFKVVTNTDADAGTDSSVANFYDALFNKICLNGWTENDMIDDTSYLQEMMKSGMVYLSSISTDGNYYQGSYSTDTHISEVADSEAIAQAEAKYNTEKAKIENKEDTIDLKMKNLDTEISSLTTEYDSTKQIITKSIEKSFKRYDA
;
A
#
# COMPACT_ATOMS: atom_id res chain seq x y z
N MET A 1 45.91 30.90 -66.83
CA MET A 1 45.80 30.04 -65.62
C MET A 1 44.68 30.46 -64.66
N GLY A 2 44.27 31.74 -64.58
CA GLY A 2 43.22 32.17 -63.63
C GLY A 2 41.77 31.71 -63.93
N LEU A 3 41.38 31.58 -65.20
CA LEU A 3 40.00 31.24 -65.58
C LEU A 3 39.63 29.78 -65.24
N SER A 4 40.50 28.82 -65.57
CA SER A 4 40.29 27.39 -65.26
C SER A 4 40.24 27.13 -63.76
N ALA A 5 41.04 27.83 -62.95
CA ALA A 5 41.01 27.74 -61.49
C ALA A 5 39.70 28.32 -60.91
N ALA A 6 39.20 29.44 -61.46
CA ALA A 6 37.92 30.03 -61.05
C ALA A 6 36.72 29.14 -61.44
N GLN A 7 36.76 28.51 -62.62
CA GLN A 7 35.75 27.54 -63.06
C GLN A 7 35.73 26.28 -62.19
N ALA A 8 36.90 25.74 -61.82
CA ALA A 8 37.00 24.62 -60.89
C ALA A 8 36.43 24.98 -59.52
N ARG A 9 36.75 26.18 -58.99
CA ARG A 9 36.19 26.67 -57.72
C ARG A 9 34.67 26.85 -57.79
N LEU A 10 34.14 27.39 -58.89
CA LEU A 10 32.69 27.53 -59.09
C LEU A 10 31.98 26.18 -59.04
N LEU A 11 32.55 25.14 -59.66
CA LEU A 11 32.00 23.79 -59.63
C LEU A 11 31.99 23.21 -58.21
N THR A 12 33.09 23.40 -57.46
CA THR A 12 33.18 22.95 -56.06
C THR A 12 32.18 23.65 -55.16
N ILE A 13 32.00 24.97 -55.30
CA ILE A 13 30.99 25.74 -54.54
C ILE A 13 29.58 25.26 -54.89
N THR A 14 29.32 25.02 -56.18
CA THR A 14 28.01 24.52 -56.63
C THR A 14 27.69 23.16 -56.03
N ALA A 15 28.66 22.23 -56.03
CA ALA A 15 28.49 20.91 -55.43
C ALA A 15 28.22 20.99 -53.91
N ARG A 16 28.97 21.83 -53.19
CA ARG A 16 28.76 22.04 -51.75
C ARG A 16 27.41 22.69 -51.44
N LYS A 17 26.99 23.68 -52.23
CA LYS A 17 25.67 24.32 -52.09
C LYS A 17 24.53 23.31 -52.28
N SER A 18 24.61 22.47 -53.30
CA SER A 18 23.62 21.41 -53.53
C SER A 18 23.58 20.36 -52.41
N ASP A 19 24.73 20.02 -51.82
CA ASP A 19 24.78 19.12 -50.65
C ASP A 19 24.13 19.75 -49.41
N CYS A 20 24.41 21.02 -49.11
CA CYS A 20 23.75 21.75 -48.03
C CYS A 20 22.23 21.87 -48.24
N GLU A 21 21.77 22.16 -49.46
CA GLU A 21 20.35 22.21 -49.83
C GLU A 21 19.66 20.85 -49.65
N PHE A 22 20.33 19.76 -50.03
CA PHE A 22 19.85 18.40 -49.83
C PHE A 22 19.74 18.04 -48.35
N GLN A 23 20.75 18.39 -47.54
CA GLN A 23 20.73 18.19 -46.09
C GLN A 23 19.61 18.99 -45.42
N SER A 24 19.38 20.24 -45.84
CA SER A 24 18.28 21.09 -45.35
C SER A 24 16.91 20.46 -45.65
N MET A 25 16.71 19.93 -46.85
CA MET A 25 15.48 19.20 -47.21
C MET A 25 15.29 17.94 -46.36
N SER A 26 16.36 17.15 -46.13
CA SER A 26 16.31 15.98 -45.25
C SER A 26 15.92 16.34 -43.81
N LEU A 27 16.45 17.44 -43.27
CA LEU A 27 16.10 17.93 -41.94
C LEU A 27 14.65 18.43 -41.86
N SER A 28 14.16 19.09 -42.92
CA SER A 28 12.75 19.49 -43.02
C SER A 28 11.81 18.29 -43.00
N HIS A 29 12.15 17.20 -43.70
CA HIS A 29 11.38 15.95 -43.63
C HIS A 29 11.40 15.31 -42.23
N GLN A 30 12.53 15.36 -41.52
CA GLN A 30 12.62 14.89 -40.13
C GLN A 30 11.72 15.72 -39.21
N LYS A 31 11.66 17.04 -39.39
CA LYS A 31 10.76 17.92 -38.63
C LYS A 31 9.28 17.56 -38.84
N ILE A 32 8.86 17.30 -40.09
CA ILE A 32 7.48 16.85 -40.38
C ILE A 32 7.18 15.51 -39.70
N ALA A 33 8.15 14.59 -39.64
CA ALA A 33 7.99 13.31 -38.94
C ALA A 33 7.80 13.51 -37.42
N LEU A 34 8.59 14.41 -36.81
CA LEU A 34 8.44 14.76 -35.40
C LEU A 34 7.08 15.40 -35.09
N SER A 35 6.58 16.27 -35.97
CA SER A 35 5.23 16.83 -35.80
C SER A 35 4.14 15.77 -35.84
N ARG A 36 4.26 14.75 -36.71
CA ARG A 36 3.34 13.60 -36.75
C ARG A 36 3.42 12.74 -35.49
N ASP A 37 4.63 12.54 -34.95
CA ASP A 37 4.82 11.83 -33.69
C ASP A 37 4.14 12.58 -32.53
N MET A 38 4.23 13.91 -32.51
CA MET A 38 3.56 14.77 -31.53
C MET A 38 2.03 14.67 -31.62
N GLU A 39 1.48 14.68 -32.84
CA GLU A 39 0.03 14.47 -33.06
C GLU A 39 -0.43 13.09 -32.54
N ARG A 40 0.34 12.03 -32.79
CA ARG A 40 0.03 10.68 -32.29
C ARG A 40 0.01 10.65 -30.76
N ILE A 41 1.07 11.14 -30.12
CA ILE A 41 1.19 11.13 -28.64
C ILE A 41 0.11 12.00 -27.99
N SER A 42 -0.26 13.13 -28.61
CA SER A 42 -1.38 13.95 -28.18
C SER A 42 -2.70 13.20 -28.27
N THR A 43 -2.94 12.47 -29.35
CA THR A 43 -4.15 11.64 -29.52
C THR A 43 -4.23 10.51 -28.48
N GLU A 44 -3.11 9.83 -28.21
CA GLU A 44 -3.03 8.80 -27.16
C GLU A 44 -3.37 9.36 -25.77
N TYR A 45 -2.86 10.55 -25.44
CA TYR A 45 -3.19 11.23 -24.19
C TYR A 45 -4.67 11.63 -24.10
N GLN A 46 -5.24 12.18 -25.17
CA GLN A 46 -6.67 12.53 -25.22
C GLN A 46 -7.57 11.30 -25.10
N ASN A 47 -7.19 10.17 -25.68
CA ASN A 47 -7.94 8.92 -25.51
C ASN A 47 -7.89 8.43 -24.06
N SER A 48 -6.75 8.60 -23.38
CA SER A 48 -6.58 8.22 -21.97
C SER A 48 -7.38 9.11 -21.02
N LEU A 49 -7.53 10.41 -21.35
CA LEU A 49 -8.39 11.34 -20.61
C LEU A 49 -9.87 10.98 -20.66
N ASN A 50 -10.31 10.36 -21.76
CA ASN A 50 -11.68 9.90 -21.92
C ASN A 50 -11.89 8.49 -21.36
N ASN A 51 -10.84 7.83 -20.87
CA ASN A 51 -10.96 6.48 -20.33
C ASN A 51 -11.58 6.51 -18.93
N THR A 52 -12.57 5.67 -18.74
CA THR A 52 -13.29 5.52 -17.47
C THR A 52 -13.08 4.13 -16.92
N LYS A 53 -13.22 3.96 -15.61
CA LYS A 53 -13.25 2.66 -14.94
C LYS A 53 -14.48 2.55 -14.05
N LEU A 54 -14.92 1.31 -13.83
CA LEU A 54 -16.01 1.02 -12.90
C LEU A 54 -15.42 0.76 -11.53
N VAL A 55 -15.87 1.53 -10.54
CA VAL A 55 -15.50 1.34 -9.14
C VAL A 55 -16.69 0.81 -8.34
N TYR A 56 -16.39 -0.06 -7.40
CA TYR A 56 -17.33 -0.58 -6.43
C TYR A 56 -17.23 0.22 -5.14
N ASP A 57 -18.34 0.80 -4.73
CA ASP A 57 -18.47 1.51 -3.48
C ASP A 57 -19.35 0.76 -2.50
N TYR A 58 -18.69 0.09 -1.57
CA TYR A 58 -19.33 -0.64 -0.49
C TYR A 58 -20.01 0.30 0.54
N THR A 59 -19.66 1.58 0.56
CA THR A 59 -20.20 2.57 1.52
C THR A 59 -21.43 3.34 1.00
N GLY A 60 -21.64 3.34 -0.32
CA GLY A 60 -22.66 4.15 -0.99
C GLY A 60 -22.45 5.68 -0.88
N THR A 61 -21.25 6.13 -0.48
CA THR A 61 -20.88 7.55 -0.29
C THR A 61 -20.06 8.15 -1.45
N ASN A 62 -19.76 7.36 -2.48
CA ASN A 62 -18.86 7.64 -3.61
C ASN A 62 -17.41 7.94 -3.20
N THR A 63 -16.93 7.35 -2.10
CA THR A 63 -15.56 7.58 -1.58
C THR A 63 -14.62 6.38 -1.73
N SER A 64 -15.15 5.19 -2.02
CA SER A 64 -14.35 3.98 -2.23
C SER A 64 -13.90 3.85 -3.68
N ASN A 65 -12.60 3.62 -3.91
CA ASN A 65 -11.99 3.49 -5.24
C ASN A 65 -11.63 2.02 -5.60
N MET A 66 -12.34 1.02 -5.06
CA MET A 66 -12.06 -0.37 -5.39
C MET A 66 -12.53 -0.68 -6.81
N ASP A 67 -11.71 -1.31 -7.64
CA ASP A 67 -12.12 -1.68 -8.99
C ASP A 67 -13.16 -2.80 -8.96
N VAL A 68 -14.18 -2.70 -9.82
CA VAL A 68 -15.12 -3.80 -10.04
C VAL A 68 -14.37 -4.95 -10.71
N SER A 69 -14.21 -6.05 -9.97
CA SER A 69 -13.52 -7.27 -10.42
C SER A 69 -14.43 -8.49 -10.32
N TYR A 70 -14.11 -9.55 -11.08
CA TYR A 70 -14.89 -10.79 -11.04
C TYR A 70 -14.86 -11.44 -9.66
N GLY A 71 -13.72 -11.41 -8.96
CA GLY A 71 -13.59 -11.91 -7.59
C GLY A 71 -14.53 -11.19 -6.61
N LEU A 72 -14.64 -9.86 -6.72
CA LEU A 72 -15.57 -9.08 -5.89
C LEU A 72 -17.04 -9.41 -6.16
N LEU A 73 -17.38 -9.76 -7.40
CA LEU A 73 -18.74 -10.05 -7.85
C LEU A 73 -19.16 -11.52 -7.71
N MET A 74 -18.21 -12.46 -7.64
CA MET A 74 -18.49 -13.90 -7.65
C MET A 74 -17.98 -14.63 -6.41
N THR A 75 -17.42 -13.92 -5.44
CA THR A 75 -16.94 -14.50 -4.17
C THR A 75 -17.47 -13.68 -2.98
N PRO A 76 -18.06 -14.32 -1.95
CA PRO A 76 -18.48 -13.64 -0.73
C PRO A 76 -17.30 -12.98 -0.02
N SER A 77 -17.45 -11.72 0.36
CA SER A 77 -16.44 -10.96 1.10
C SER A 77 -17.09 -9.88 1.96
N VAL A 78 -16.32 -9.31 2.88
CA VAL A 78 -16.76 -8.14 3.67
C VAL A 78 -17.15 -6.95 2.79
N TYR A 79 -16.53 -6.80 1.63
CA TYR A 79 -16.80 -5.67 0.71
C TYR A 79 -18.14 -5.78 -0.01
N ASN A 80 -18.74 -6.97 -0.04
CA ASN A 80 -20.04 -7.21 -0.68
C ASN A 80 -21.09 -7.71 0.32
N ASP A 81 -20.88 -7.46 1.61
CA ASP A 81 -21.74 -7.93 2.71
C ASP A 81 -22.00 -9.44 2.67
N TYR A 82 -21.07 -10.22 2.10
CA TYR A 82 -21.21 -11.66 1.81
C TYR A 82 -22.37 -12.03 0.85
N TYR A 83 -22.96 -11.04 0.17
CA TYR A 83 -23.99 -11.20 -0.86
C TYR A 83 -23.52 -10.61 -2.20
N PRO A 84 -22.56 -11.27 -2.87
CA PRO A 84 -22.00 -10.77 -4.11
C PRO A 84 -23.02 -10.86 -5.26
N LYS A 85 -22.81 -10.02 -6.29
CA LYS A 85 -23.71 -9.85 -7.43
C LYS A 85 -23.24 -10.68 -8.61
N LEU A 86 -24.04 -11.68 -8.99
CA LEU A 86 -23.65 -12.65 -10.01
C LEU A 86 -23.49 -11.98 -11.39
N VAL A 87 -22.42 -12.33 -12.10
CA VAL A 87 -22.24 -11.92 -13.50
C VAL A 87 -23.08 -12.82 -14.39
N THR A 88 -23.91 -12.24 -15.25
CA THR A 88 -24.86 -12.97 -16.10
C THR A 88 -24.84 -12.50 -17.54
N ASP A 89 -25.18 -13.38 -18.47
CA ASP A 89 -25.34 -13.04 -19.90
C ASP A 89 -26.76 -12.50 -20.20
N ALA A 90 -27.00 -12.04 -21.43
CA ALA A 90 -28.33 -11.54 -21.85
C ALA A 90 -29.48 -12.57 -21.74
N LYS A 91 -29.18 -13.86 -21.52
CA LYS A 91 -30.17 -14.93 -21.31
C LYS A 91 -30.34 -15.28 -19.82
N ASN A 92 -29.75 -14.50 -18.92
CA ASN A 92 -29.77 -14.70 -17.48
C ASN A 92 -29.06 -16.00 -17.03
N ARG A 93 -28.10 -16.48 -17.84
CA ARG A 93 -27.19 -17.58 -17.49
C ARG A 93 -25.99 -17.01 -16.76
N VAL A 94 -25.48 -17.72 -15.76
CA VAL A 94 -24.32 -17.25 -14.98
C VAL A 94 -23.05 -17.37 -15.83
N VAL A 95 -22.27 -16.30 -15.91
CA VAL A 95 -20.97 -16.30 -16.58
C VAL A 95 -19.90 -16.77 -15.59
N LEU A 96 -19.29 -17.91 -15.87
CA LEU A 96 -18.28 -18.56 -15.04
C LEU A 96 -16.90 -18.41 -15.69
N ASN A 97 -15.88 -18.18 -14.88
CA ASN A 97 -14.49 -18.36 -15.31
C ASN A 97 -14.16 -19.86 -15.52
N SER A 98 -12.98 -20.16 -16.07
CA SER A 98 -12.58 -21.54 -16.39
C SER A 98 -12.61 -22.48 -15.16
N SER A 99 -12.22 -21.98 -13.98
CA SER A 99 -12.21 -22.77 -12.73
C SER A 99 -13.62 -23.09 -12.25
N TYR A 100 -14.53 -22.11 -12.26
CA TYR A 100 -15.94 -22.32 -11.87
C TYR A 100 -16.66 -23.23 -12.88
N ALA A 101 -16.36 -23.08 -14.17
CA ALA A 101 -16.87 -23.95 -15.23
C ALA A 101 -16.35 -25.39 -15.08
N ALA A 102 -15.07 -25.58 -14.75
CA ALA A 102 -14.50 -26.89 -14.46
C ALA A 102 -15.18 -27.55 -13.24
N ALA A 103 -15.45 -26.78 -12.19
CA ALA A 103 -16.17 -27.25 -11.00
C ALA A 103 -17.62 -27.68 -11.34
N ALA A 104 -18.34 -26.87 -12.12
CA ALA A 104 -19.70 -27.19 -12.57
C ALA A 104 -19.74 -28.48 -13.41
N ARG A 105 -18.78 -28.67 -14.33
CA ARG A 105 -18.64 -29.89 -15.13
C ARG A 105 -18.35 -31.12 -14.27
N ALA A 106 -17.43 -31.02 -13.31
CA ALA A 106 -17.07 -32.12 -12.40
C ALA A 106 -18.25 -32.55 -11.50
N ALA A 107 -19.09 -31.59 -11.10
CA ALA A 107 -20.33 -31.84 -10.37
C ALA A 107 -21.43 -32.49 -11.24
N GLY A 108 -21.29 -32.44 -12.57
CA GLY A 108 -22.25 -32.99 -13.53
C GLY A 108 -23.37 -32.03 -13.91
N ILE A 109 -23.15 -30.72 -13.78
CA ILE A 109 -24.13 -29.67 -14.13
C ILE A 109 -23.97 -29.30 -15.61
N PRO A 110 -24.96 -29.58 -16.49
CA PRO A 110 -24.90 -29.19 -17.89
C PRO A 110 -24.90 -27.66 -18.05
N ALA A 111 -24.31 -27.15 -19.14
CA ALA A 111 -24.30 -25.71 -19.44
C ALA A 111 -25.71 -25.11 -19.61
N GLU A 112 -26.67 -25.92 -20.07
CA GLU A 112 -28.08 -25.53 -20.20
C GLU A 112 -28.87 -25.61 -18.87
N GLY A 113 -28.21 -26.00 -17.77
CA GLY A 113 -28.86 -26.30 -16.49
C GLY A 113 -29.25 -27.78 -16.34
N LEU A 114 -29.71 -28.15 -15.16
CA LEU A 114 -30.09 -29.51 -14.80
C LEU A 114 -31.54 -29.80 -15.23
N THR A 115 -31.77 -30.94 -15.88
CA THR A 115 -33.13 -31.43 -16.16
C THR A 115 -33.68 -32.19 -14.95
N GLY A 116 -33.94 -31.49 -13.84
CA GLY A 116 -34.43 -32.07 -12.58
C GLY A 116 -34.29 -31.12 -11.39
N THR A 117 -34.86 -31.47 -10.24
CA THR A 117 -34.70 -30.67 -9.02
C THR A 117 -33.27 -30.80 -8.49
N PRO A 118 -32.58 -29.68 -8.18
CA PRO A 118 -31.28 -29.72 -7.53
C PRO A 118 -31.30 -30.55 -6.23
N SER A 119 -30.28 -31.39 -6.02
CA SER A 119 -30.16 -32.25 -4.83
C SER A 119 -28.93 -31.90 -3.99
N SER A 120 -28.97 -32.23 -2.70
CA SER A 120 -27.85 -32.06 -1.78
C SER A 120 -26.59 -32.79 -2.23
N ASP A 121 -26.72 -33.93 -2.90
CA ASP A 121 -25.58 -34.71 -3.40
C ASP A 121 -24.85 -34.01 -4.55
N VAL A 122 -25.61 -33.44 -5.50
CA VAL A 122 -25.03 -32.67 -6.61
C VAL A 122 -24.43 -31.36 -6.10
N ARG A 123 -25.09 -30.73 -5.12
CA ARG A 123 -24.57 -29.55 -4.42
C ARG A 123 -23.24 -29.87 -3.75
N ASN A 124 -23.15 -30.94 -2.96
CA ASN A 124 -21.91 -31.27 -2.25
C ASN A 124 -20.76 -31.62 -3.20
N ARG A 125 -21.05 -32.30 -4.32
CA ARG A 125 -20.07 -32.52 -5.40
C ARG A 125 -19.61 -31.22 -6.06
N PHE A 126 -20.51 -30.25 -6.21
CA PHE A 126 -20.14 -28.91 -6.69
C PHE A 126 -19.21 -28.20 -5.71
N ILE A 127 -19.52 -28.20 -4.41
CA ILE A 127 -18.67 -27.62 -3.37
C ILE A 127 -17.29 -28.31 -3.30
N GLU A 128 -17.23 -29.64 -3.41
CA GLU A 128 -15.96 -30.38 -3.51
C GLU A 128 -15.15 -29.99 -4.73
N ALA A 129 -15.83 -29.83 -5.87
CA ALA A 129 -15.16 -29.43 -7.10
C ALA A 129 -14.68 -27.97 -7.05
N LEU A 130 -15.37 -27.07 -6.34
CA LEU A 130 -14.88 -25.71 -6.08
C LEU A 130 -13.58 -25.75 -5.26
N ALA A 131 -13.51 -26.59 -4.22
CA ALA A 131 -12.31 -26.75 -3.41
C ALA A 131 -11.14 -27.37 -4.21
N ALA A 132 -11.44 -28.33 -5.10
CA ALA A 132 -10.44 -28.97 -5.95
C ALA A 132 -9.87 -28.07 -7.06
N ASN A 133 -10.56 -26.96 -7.40
CA ASN A 133 -10.12 -25.96 -8.37
C ASN A 133 -9.64 -24.66 -7.68
N ASP A 134 -9.30 -24.72 -6.39
CA ASP A 134 -8.76 -23.60 -5.59
C ASP A 134 -9.66 -22.34 -5.53
N LEU A 135 -10.98 -22.51 -5.72
CA LEU A 135 -11.96 -21.40 -5.61
C LEU A 135 -12.42 -21.15 -4.17
N ILE A 136 -12.40 -22.19 -3.33
CA ILE A 136 -12.67 -22.12 -1.90
C ILE A 136 -11.68 -22.99 -1.14
N THR A 137 -11.45 -22.69 0.14
CA THR A 137 -10.59 -23.54 0.97
C THR A 137 -11.28 -24.88 1.31
N PRO A 138 -10.53 -25.96 1.57
CA PRO A 138 -11.11 -27.22 2.05
C PRO A 138 -11.89 -27.08 3.38
N ALA A 139 -11.49 -26.14 4.23
CA ALA A 139 -12.20 -25.82 5.47
C ALA A 139 -13.57 -25.19 5.17
N THR A 140 -13.61 -24.18 4.30
CA THR A 140 -14.84 -23.54 3.83
C THR A 140 -15.78 -24.56 3.17
N ALA A 141 -15.25 -25.45 2.34
CA ALA A 141 -16.04 -26.53 1.73
C ALA A 141 -16.69 -27.45 2.77
N THR A 142 -15.92 -27.85 3.79
CA THR A 142 -16.42 -28.68 4.90
C THR A 142 -17.52 -27.97 5.69
N THR A 143 -17.35 -26.68 5.98
CA THR A 143 -18.34 -25.84 6.66
C THR A 143 -19.63 -25.75 5.85
N ILE A 144 -19.54 -25.44 4.55
CA ILE A 144 -20.68 -25.36 3.64
C ILE A 144 -21.40 -26.72 3.56
N GLN A 145 -20.68 -27.83 3.47
CA GLN A 145 -21.26 -29.18 3.47
C GLN A 145 -21.96 -29.56 4.79
N GLY A 146 -21.52 -28.97 5.91
CA GLY A 146 -22.14 -29.14 7.21
C GLY A 146 -23.48 -28.40 7.38
N THR A 147 -23.80 -27.44 6.51
CA THR A 147 -25.07 -26.71 6.56
C THR A 147 -26.19 -27.45 5.83
N THR A 148 -27.44 -27.20 6.25
CA THR A 148 -28.61 -27.76 5.55
C THR A 148 -28.80 -27.05 4.21
N TYR A 149 -28.78 -27.82 3.11
CA TYR A 149 -28.91 -27.30 1.76
C TYR A 149 -30.24 -26.53 1.55
N GLY A 150 -30.12 -25.24 1.20
CA GLY A 150 -31.25 -24.37 0.89
C GLY A 150 -31.64 -24.40 -0.59
N ASN A 151 -32.42 -25.40 -1.00
CA ASN A 151 -32.83 -25.59 -2.41
C ASN A 151 -33.77 -24.52 -3.00
N THR A 152 -34.28 -23.59 -2.19
CA THR A 152 -35.09 -22.45 -2.62
C THR A 152 -34.39 -21.10 -2.46
N ILE A 153 -33.17 -21.06 -1.91
CA ILE A 153 -32.41 -19.82 -1.72
C ILE A 153 -32.06 -19.23 -3.09
N GLY A 154 -32.34 -17.93 -3.27
CA GLY A 154 -32.15 -17.22 -4.55
C GLY A 154 -33.23 -17.51 -5.61
N LEU A 155 -34.23 -18.33 -5.27
CA LEU A 155 -35.39 -18.72 -6.07
C LEU A 155 -36.73 -18.39 -5.36
N GLY A 156 -36.79 -17.24 -4.67
CA GLY A 156 -37.98 -16.78 -3.95
C GLY A 156 -37.96 -17.05 -2.45
N SER A 157 -36.82 -17.51 -1.91
CA SER A 157 -36.51 -17.51 -0.49
C SER A 157 -35.20 -16.77 -0.27
N THR A 158 -35.16 -15.92 0.75
CA THR A 158 -33.94 -15.29 1.27
C THR A 158 -33.78 -15.66 2.74
N LYS A 159 -32.53 -15.79 3.19
CA LYS A 159 -32.17 -15.70 4.61
C LYS A 159 -31.46 -14.37 4.79
N ASN A 160 -32.20 -13.27 4.91
CA ASN A 160 -31.56 -11.99 5.25
C ASN A 160 -30.96 -12.13 6.65
N VAL A 161 -29.64 -12.03 6.78
CA VAL A 161 -28.98 -11.89 8.08
C VAL A 161 -29.12 -10.42 8.48
N THR A 162 -30.07 -10.14 9.37
CA THR A 162 -29.96 -8.93 10.18
C THR A 162 -29.03 -9.28 11.33
N VAL A 163 -27.79 -8.79 11.28
CA VAL A 163 -26.84 -8.94 12.38
C VAL A 163 -27.46 -8.27 13.60
N GLY A 164 -27.84 -9.07 14.60
CA GLY A 164 -28.21 -8.53 15.90
C GLY A 164 -26.99 -7.82 16.47
N THR A 165 -27.11 -6.55 16.81
CA THR A 165 -26.06 -5.81 17.51
C THR A 165 -26.61 -5.41 18.87
N THR A 166 -25.78 -5.48 19.90
CA THR A 166 -26.07 -4.86 21.20
C THR A 166 -25.00 -3.82 21.48
N ASP A 167 -25.40 -2.79 22.21
CA ASP A 167 -24.45 -1.88 22.83
C ASP A 167 -23.96 -2.54 24.13
N CYS A 168 -22.66 -2.48 24.39
CA CYS A 168 -22.03 -2.93 25.63
C CYS A 168 -21.16 -1.81 26.23
N THR A 169 -21.03 -1.82 27.55
CA THR A 169 -20.14 -0.93 28.30
C THR A 169 -18.68 -1.35 28.15
N TYR A 170 -17.74 -0.51 28.57
CA TYR A 170 -16.32 -0.86 28.62
C TYR A 170 -16.05 -2.11 29.47
N ASP A 171 -16.68 -2.24 30.63
CA ASP A 171 -16.51 -3.40 31.52
C ASP A 171 -17.03 -4.70 30.87
N GLU A 172 -18.13 -4.60 30.12
CA GLU A 172 -18.67 -5.73 29.34
C GLU A 172 -17.76 -6.07 28.16
N LEU A 173 -17.21 -5.08 27.45
CA LEU A 173 -16.23 -5.29 26.39
C LEU A 173 -14.97 -6.00 26.93
N LEU A 174 -14.45 -5.54 28.07
CA LEU A 174 -13.30 -6.14 28.74
C LEU A 174 -13.59 -7.58 29.16
N THR A 175 -14.81 -7.86 29.62
CA THR A 175 -15.26 -9.23 29.92
C THR A 175 -15.28 -10.08 28.65
N LEU A 176 -15.80 -9.57 27.53
CA LEU A 176 -15.82 -10.28 26.25
C LEU A 176 -14.41 -10.60 25.75
N LEU A 177 -13.48 -9.64 25.83
CA LEU A 177 -12.06 -9.85 25.50
C LEU A 177 -11.47 -10.98 26.37
N LYS A 178 -11.64 -10.93 27.68
CA LYS A 178 -11.16 -11.98 28.60
C LYS A 178 -11.76 -13.36 28.33
N THR A 179 -12.98 -13.44 27.81
CA THR A 179 -13.61 -14.73 27.46
C THR A 179 -13.15 -15.28 26.11
N THR A 180 -12.74 -14.41 25.20
CA THR A 180 -12.35 -14.74 23.83
C THR A 180 -10.84 -14.99 23.73
N GLU A 181 -10.05 -14.34 24.59
CA GLU A 181 -8.59 -14.38 24.58
C GLU A 181 -8.02 -15.42 25.56
N SER A 182 -6.88 -16.01 25.19
CA SER A 182 -6.07 -16.83 26.08
C SER A 182 -4.60 -16.59 25.79
N THR A 183 -3.77 -16.49 26.83
CA THR A 183 -2.29 -16.39 26.72
C THR A 183 -1.64 -17.55 25.95
N THR A 184 -2.37 -18.64 25.71
CA THR A 184 -1.87 -19.80 24.95
C THR A 184 -2.21 -19.78 23.46
N THR A 185 -3.27 -19.07 23.06
CA THR A 185 -3.83 -19.14 21.69
C THR A 185 -3.98 -17.76 21.03
N ALA A 186 -4.17 -16.71 21.83
CA ALA A 186 -4.44 -15.35 21.39
C ALA A 186 -3.54 -14.30 22.06
N GLY A 187 -2.57 -14.71 22.90
CA GLY A 187 -1.67 -13.78 23.56
C GLY A 187 -0.43 -13.44 22.73
N VAL A 188 0.10 -12.22 22.90
CA VAL A 188 1.36 -11.79 22.28
C VAL A 188 2.55 -12.21 23.14
N SER A 189 3.52 -12.92 22.55
CA SER A 189 4.76 -13.31 23.24
C SER A 189 5.82 -12.21 23.17
N LEU A 190 6.31 -11.77 24.33
CA LEU A 190 7.27 -10.70 24.54
C LEU A 190 8.43 -11.17 25.42
N GLY A 191 9.55 -10.45 25.45
CA GLY A 191 10.74 -10.76 26.24
C GLY A 191 11.55 -11.95 25.73
N ASN A 192 11.45 -12.28 24.44
CA ASN A 192 12.11 -13.47 23.89
C ASN A 192 13.64 -13.29 23.85
N GLY A 193 14.36 -14.05 24.67
CA GLY A 193 15.82 -13.95 24.78
C GLY A 193 16.59 -14.41 23.52
N ALA A 194 15.92 -14.98 22.52
CA ALA A 194 16.51 -15.30 21.22
C ALA A 194 16.54 -14.10 20.26
N THR A 195 15.63 -13.14 20.41
CA THR A 195 15.64 -11.85 19.68
C THR A 195 16.52 -10.87 20.42
N LYS A 196 17.83 -11.12 20.40
CA LYS A 196 18.85 -10.24 20.98
C LYS A 196 19.62 -9.55 19.88
N ILE A 197 20.16 -8.37 20.20
CA ILE A 197 21.04 -7.67 19.26
C ILE A 197 22.49 -7.87 19.67
N HIS A 198 23.33 -8.08 18.66
CA HIS A 198 24.70 -8.53 18.77
C HIS A 198 25.65 -7.47 18.27
N TYR A 199 26.49 -6.95 19.15
CA TYR A 199 27.42 -5.87 18.81
C TYR A 199 28.78 -6.06 19.46
N LYS A 200 29.74 -5.23 19.04
CA LYS A 200 30.98 -5.06 19.76
C LYS A 200 30.95 -3.79 20.59
N ASP A 201 31.40 -3.88 21.83
CA ASP A 201 31.65 -2.70 22.64
C ASP A 201 32.90 -1.95 22.14
N SER A 202 33.16 -0.76 22.70
CA SER A 202 34.36 0.06 22.48
C SER A 202 35.70 -0.67 22.72
N LYS A 203 35.67 -1.89 23.29
CA LYS A 203 36.85 -2.74 23.55
C LYS A 203 36.92 -3.91 22.57
N ASP A 204 36.19 -3.86 21.45
CA ASP A 204 36.11 -4.90 20.41
C ASP A 204 35.60 -6.25 20.97
N LYS A 205 34.80 -6.22 22.05
CA LYS A 205 34.21 -7.43 22.65
C LYS A 205 32.75 -7.56 22.31
N TRP A 206 32.37 -8.77 21.92
CA TRP A 206 30.98 -9.12 21.67
C TRP A 206 30.11 -8.97 22.92
N LYS A 207 28.98 -8.29 22.74
CA LYS A 207 27.93 -8.03 23.72
C LYS A 207 26.58 -8.27 23.09
N ASP A 208 25.67 -8.74 23.93
CA ASP A 208 24.28 -8.99 23.58
C ASP A 208 23.42 -8.02 24.38
N ALA A 209 22.54 -7.29 23.70
CA ALA A 209 21.51 -6.48 24.30
C ALA A 209 20.17 -7.24 24.23
N TYR A 210 19.39 -7.20 25.31
CA TYR A 210 18.19 -8.02 25.49
C TYR A 210 16.96 -7.17 25.78
N GLU A 211 15.82 -7.61 25.23
CA GLU A 211 14.51 -7.09 25.59
C GLU A 211 14.09 -7.58 26.99
N GLU A 212 13.49 -6.68 27.76
CA GLU A 212 12.91 -6.94 29.06
C GLU A 212 11.45 -6.47 29.11
N VAL A 213 10.62 -7.19 29.85
CA VAL A 213 9.20 -6.84 30.06
C VAL A 213 9.03 -6.40 31.49
N TYR A 214 8.45 -5.22 31.68
CA TYR A 214 8.13 -4.66 32.99
C TYR A 214 6.61 -4.59 33.16
N LYS A 215 6.13 -4.95 34.35
CA LYS A 215 4.76 -4.73 34.81
C LYS A 215 4.79 -3.75 35.97
N ASP A 216 4.13 -2.62 35.83
CA ASP A 216 4.04 -1.57 36.86
C ASP A 216 5.42 -1.18 37.45
N GLY A 217 6.43 -1.05 36.58
CA GLY A 217 7.80 -0.72 36.95
C GLY A 217 8.63 -1.88 37.54
N THR A 218 8.09 -3.10 37.60
CA THR A 218 8.81 -4.29 38.06
C THR A 218 9.08 -5.23 36.89
N LYS A 219 10.34 -5.67 36.71
CA LYS A 219 10.69 -6.65 35.68
C LYS A 219 9.97 -7.98 35.93
N VAL A 220 9.23 -8.45 34.93
CA VAL A 220 8.51 -9.73 34.97
C VAL A 220 9.09 -10.79 34.03
N ALA A 221 9.80 -10.40 32.97
CA ALA A 221 10.38 -11.33 32.00
C ALA A 221 11.50 -10.70 31.15
N GLY A 222 12.11 -11.52 30.28
CA GLY A 222 13.19 -11.11 29.38
C GLY A 222 14.57 -10.96 30.04
N GLY A 223 15.53 -10.48 29.27
CA GLY A 223 16.96 -10.46 29.63
C GLY A 223 17.73 -11.74 29.24
N ASN A 224 19.01 -11.78 29.60
CA ASN A 224 19.90 -12.90 29.26
C ASN A 224 19.41 -14.23 29.87
N GLY A 225 18.96 -15.15 29.02
CA GLY A 225 18.38 -16.44 29.44
C GLY A 225 16.97 -16.33 30.04
N GLY A 226 16.28 -15.20 29.83
CA GLY A 226 14.91 -14.96 30.27
C GLY A 226 13.89 -15.83 29.53
N THR A 227 12.74 -16.07 30.17
CA THR A 227 11.59 -16.73 29.55
C THR A 227 10.67 -15.72 28.89
N ASP A 228 10.03 -16.13 27.81
CA ASP A 228 8.95 -15.40 27.14
C ASP A 228 7.79 -15.10 28.11
N TYR A 229 7.12 -13.96 27.89
CA TYR A 229 5.95 -13.51 28.62
C TYR A 229 4.80 -13.25 27.66
N SER A 230 3.69 -13.93 27.88
CA SER A 230 2.51 -13.78 27.03
C SER A 230 1.48 -12.86 27.67
N LEU A 231 0.98 -11.89 26.91
CA LEU A 231 -0.02 -10.92 27.34
C LEU A 231 -1.29 -11.02 26.50
N THR A 232 -2.44 -10.76 27.13
CA THR A 232 -3.72 -10.54 26.44
C THR A 232 -3.99 -9.04 26.24
N LEU A 233 -4.92 -8.67 25.34
CA LEU A 233 -5.28 -7.25 25.18
C LEU A 233 -5.97 -6.73 26.44
N ALA A 234 -6.77 -7.58 27.09
CA ALA A 234 -7.35 -7.27 28.40
C ALA A 234 -6.28 -6.92 29.46
N ASP A 235 -5.16 -7.66 29.50
CA ASP A 235 -4.06 -7.35 30.43
C ASP A 235 -3.47 -5.95 30.19
N LEU A 236 -3.30 -5.56 28.93
CA LEU A 236 -2.75 -4.25 28.52
C LEU A 236 -3.69 -3.09 28.84
N LEU A 237 -4.99 -3.31 28.73
CA LEU A 237 -5.99 -2.30 29.05
C LEU A 237 -6.16 -2.10 30.57
N GLU A 238 -5.88 -3.12 31.39
CA GLU A 238 -6.02 -3.06 32.85
C GLU A 238 -4.75 -2.65 33.61
N ASN A 239 -3.57 -3.05 33.13
CA ASN A 239 -2.31 -2.84 33.85
C ASN A 239 -1.33 -2.07 32.97
N ASN A 240 -0.23 -1.58 33.56
CA ASN A 240 0.85 -0.99 32.76
C ASN A 240 1.95 -2.00 32.46
N TYR A 241 2.16 -2.26 31.17
CA TYR A 241 3.25 -3.08 30.65
C TYR A 241 4.15 -2.26 29.73
N ASP A 242 5.44 -2.32 30.01
CA ASP A 242 6.47 -1.62 29.27
C ASP A 242 7.46 -2.62 28.68
N LEU A 243 7.87 -2.41 27.43
CA LEU A 243 9.06 -3.03 26.87
C LEU A 243 10.24 -2.13 27.12
N TYR A 244 11.34 -2.74 27.56
CA TYR A 244 12.58 -2.07 27.88
C TYR A 244 13.73 -2.75 27.14
N TYR A 245 14.66 -1.95 26.65
CA TYR A 245 15.88 -2.41 26.01
C TYR A 245 17.05 -1.57 26.50
N ALA A 246 18.03 -2.21 27.13
CA ALA A 246 19.27 -1.56 27.50
C ALA A 246 20.26 -1.63 26.35
N ALA A 247 20.83 -0.49 25.97
CA ALA A 247 21.90 -0.44 24.99
C ALA A 247 23.20 -1.02 25.56
N ILE A 248 24.13 -1.37 24.66
CA ILE A 248 25.45 -1.83 25.07
C ILE A 248 26.31 -0.67 25.60
N ARG A 249 27.38 -1.04 26.30
CA ARG A 249 28.37 -0.10 26.83
C ARG A 249 28.99 0.73 25.70
N SER A 250 29.11 2.05 25.92
CA SER A 250 29.57 3.09 24.97
C SER A 250 28.48 3.61 24.01
N GLU A 251 27.28 3.03 24.08
CA GLU A 251 26.02 3.55 23.56
C GLU A 251 25.66 4.98 24.02
N GLN A 252 25.81 6.06 23.22
CA GLN A 252 25.36 7.41 23.62
C GLN A 252 23.86 7.64 23.37
N THR A 253 23.29 7.00 22.35
CA THR A 253 21.85 7.07 22.01
C THR A 253 21.39 5.69 21.51
N PRO A 254 20.29 5.11 22.03
CA PRO A 254 19.92 3.70 21.79
C PRO A 254 19.21 3.51 20.45
N ILE A 255 19.91 3.78 19.34
CA ILE A 255 19.30 3.88 18.00
C ILE A 255 18.82 2.51 17.53
N MET A 256 19.67 1.50 17.70
CA MET A 256 19.42 0.17 17.15
C MET A 256 18.36 -0.57 17.97
N GLU A 257 18.42 -0.44 19.29
CA GLU A 257 17.41 -0.95 20.22
C GLU A 257 16.03 -0.33 19.95
N THR A 258 16.00 0.98 19.69
CA THR A 258 14.74 1.66 19.35
C THR A 258 14.18 1.15 18.03
N ALA A 259 15.04 0.92 17.03
CA ALA A 259 14.62 0.38 15.74
C ALA A 259 14.08 -1.05 15.85
N GLU A 260 14.71 -1.91 16.64
CA GLU A 260 14.23 -3.28 16.88
C GLU A 260 12.90 -3.30 17.64
N LEU A 261 12.75 -2.47 18.67
CA LEU A 261 11.45 -2.32 19.35
C LEU A 261 10.37 -1.74 18.42
N GLN A 262 10.69 -0.73 17.61
CA GLN A 262 9.77 -0.15 16.61
C GLN A 262 9.29 -1.21 15.63
N LYS A 263 10.23 -1.96 15.05
CA LYS A 263 9.92 -3.07 14.14
C LYS A 263 9.02 -4.10 14.81
N LYS A 264 9.36 -4.54 16.03
CA LYS A 264 8.54 -5.51 16.77
C LYS A 264 7.13 -5.01 17.03
N ILE A 265 6.98 -3.75 17.44
CA ILE A 265 5.65 -3.21 17.73
C ILE A 265 4.84 -3.09 16.46
N ILE A 266 5.43 -2.60 15.36
CA ILE A 266 4.75 -2.43 14.08
C ILE A 266 4.42 -3.77 13.41
N ASP A 267 5.34 -4.72 13.40
CA ASP A 267 5.18 -5.98 12.66
C ASP A 267 4.41 -7.04 13.45
N GLN A 268 4.42 -6.98 14.79
CA GLN A 268 3.84 -8.01 15.65
C GLN A 268 2.74 -7.47 16.58
N VAL A 269 3.05 -6.46 17.41
CA VAL A 269 2.15 -6.06 18.51
C VAL A 269 0.92 -5.30 18.00
N LEU A 270 1.11 -4.34 17.10
CA LEU A 270 0.03 -3.50 16.58
C LEU A 270 -0.98 -4.30 15.72
N PRO A 271 -0.56 -5.17 14.77
CA PRO A 271 -1.46 -6.08 14.09
C PRO A 271 -2.22 -6.98 15.07
N TRP A 272 -1.52 -7.52 16.08
CA TRP A 272 -2.15 -8.35 17.10
C TRP A 272 -3.23 -7.60 17.91
N ILE A 273 -2.99 -6.33 18.30
CA ILE A 273 -4.00 -5.49 18.98
C ILE A 273 -5.25 -5.34 18.08
N SER A 274 -5.04 -5.04 16.79
CA SER A 274 -6.12 -4.91 15.81
C SER A 274 -6.94 -6.20 15.67
N ASP A 275 -6.26 -7.35 15.61
CA ASP A 275 -6.90 -8.66 15.53
C ASP A 275 -7.72 -8.97 16.79
N GLN A 276 -7.21 -8.63 17.97
CA GLN A 276 -7.91 -8.84 19.23
C GLN A 276 -9.21 -8.02 19.30
N PHE A 277 -9.16 -6.72 18.96
CA PHE A 277 -10.37 -5.90 18.87
C PHE A 277 -11.34 -6.43 17.81
N THR A 278 -10.84 -6.85 16.64
CA THR A 278 -11.66 -7.42 15.56
C THR A 278 -12.34 -8.72 15.99
N SER A 279 -11.70 -9.54 16.83
CA SER A 279 -12.27 -10.80 17.30
C SER A 279 -13.56 -10.63 18.12
N VAL A 280 -13.69 -9.50 18.83
CA VAL A 280 -14.85 -9.19 19.68
C VAL A 280 -15.81 -8.21 19.02
N MET A 281 -15.30 -7.23 18.29
CA MET A 281 -16.06 -6.12 17.73
C MET A 281 -16.26 -6.19 16.21
N GLY A 282 -15.66 -7.17 15.53
CA GLY A 282 -15.79 -7.37 14.09
C GLY A 282 -17.20 -7.79 13.65
N GLY A 283 -17.46 -7.76 12.35
CA GLY A 283 -18.80 -8.02 11.81
C GLY A 283 -19.77 -6.83 11.88
N VAL A 284 -19.28 -5.67 12.32
CA VAL A 284 -19.96 -4.37 12.20
C VAL A 284 -19.04 -3.42 11.45
N THR A 285 -19.44 -2.96 10.27
CA THR A 285 -18.62 -2.12 9.38
C THR A 285 -18.09 -0.86 10.08
N SER A 286 -18.89 -0.22 10.96
CA SER A 286 -18.44 0.97 11.70
C SER A 286 -17.28 0.67 12.66
N ASN A 287 -17.26 -0.52 13.26
CA ASN A 287 -16.17 -0.93 14.15
C ASN A 287 -14.91 -1.26 13.37
N GLU A 288 -15.04 -1.96 12.24
CA GLU A 288 -13.89 -2.32 11.39
C GLU A 288 -13.19 -1.07 10.85
N LEU A 289 -13.95 -0.06 10.44
CA LEU A 289 -13.40 1.24 10.06
C LEU A 289 -12.71 1.96 11.23
N ALA A 290 -13.30 1.91 12.43
CA ALA A 290 -12.70 2.50 13.62
C ALA A 290 -11.38 1.81 14.01
N ILE A 291 -11.33 0.48 13.92
CA ILE A 291 -10.13 -0.33 14.18
C ILE A 291 -9.04 0.02 13.17
N GLN A 292 -9.36 0.11 11.88
CA GLN A 292 -8.39 0.49 10.84
C GLN A 292 -7.89 1.93 11.02
N TYR A 293 -8.78 2.86 11.37
CA TYR A 293 -8.39 4.24 11.70
C TYR A 293 -7.40 4.24 12.88
N ALA A 294 -7.72 3.55 13.97
CA ALA A 294 -6.87 3.45 15.14
C ALA A 294 -5.51 2.82 14.84
N TYR A 295 -5.48 1.76 14.01
CA TYR A 295 -4.24 1.16 13.52
C TYR A 295 -3.34 2.20 12.86
N ASN A 296 -3.88 2.98 11.93
CA ASN A 296 -3.12 3.99 11.19
C ASN A 296 -2.61 5.10 12.12
N GLN A 297 -3.45 5.56 13.07
CA GLN A 297 -3.06 6.60 14.04
C GLN A 297 -1.88 6.15 14.91
N VAL A 298 -1.90 4.91 15.39
CA VAL A 298 -0.81 4.35 16.19
C VAL A 298 0.43 4.09 15.33
N TYR A 299 0.24 3.60 14.10
CA TYR A 299 1.34 3.37 13.16
C TYR A 299 2.10 4.68 12.89
N ASP A 300 1.40 5.75 12.51
CA ASP A 300 2.01 7.05 12.20
C ASP A 300 2.75 7.65 13.41
N LEU A 301 2.13 7.52 14.59
CA LEU A 301 2.72 7.96 15.86
C LEU A 301 4.08 7.27 16.14
N LEU A 302 4.19 5.98 15.83
CA LEU A 302 5.37 5.16 16.15
C LEU A 302 6.41 5.13 15.04
N TYR A 303 6.00 5.17 13.77
CA TYR A 303 6.89 5.13 12.62
C TYR A 303 7.67 6.45 12.46
N GLY A 304 7.06 7.57 12.83
CA GLY A 304 7.69 8.89 12.82
C GLY A 304 8.07 9.31 11.40
N ASP A 305 9.34 9.72 11.21
CA ASP A 305 9.84 10.16 9.91
C ASP A 305 10.30 9.02 8.98
N GLY A 306 10.26 7.77 9.45
CA GLY A 306 10.69 6.59 8.70
C GLY A 306 12.21 6.46 8.51
N HIS A 307 13.03 7.32 9.13
CA HIS A 307 14.48 7.31 8.97
C HIS A 307 15.20 6.38 9.95
N LEU A 308 14.55 6.03 11.07
CA LEU A 308 15.17 5.26 12.15
C LEU A 308 15.72 3.91 11.66
N GLY A 309 14.97 3.19 10.82
CA GLY A 309 15.39 1.89 10.29
C GLY A 309 16.65 1.97 9.42
N ASP A 310 16.74 2.96 8.52
CA ASP A 310 17.93 3.15 7.66
C ASP A 310 19.15 3.59 8.46
N LEU A 311 18.94 4.44 9.47
CA LEU A 311 19.98 4.87 10.40
C LEU A 311 20.48 3.68 11.23
N ALA A 312 19.59 2.88 11.82
CA ALA A 312 19.97 1.68 12.58
C ALA A 312 20.71 0.65 11.69
N ALA A 313 20.29 0.47 10.44
CA ALA A 313 20.94 -0.43 9.51
C ALA A 313 22.41 -0.06 9.21
N SER A 314 22.78 1.22 9.32
CA SER A 314 24.17 1.66 9.17
C SER A 314 25.10 1.22 10.31
N PHE A 315 24.54 0.79 11.46
CA PHE A 315 25.31 0.17 12.54
C PHE A 315 25.36 -1.37 12.42
N ASN A 316 24.41 -1.98 11.71
CA ASN A 316 24.29 -3.43 11.52
C ASN A 316 24.97 -3.92 10.22
N TYR A 317 26.30 -4.10 10.23
CA TYR A 317 26.96 -4.99 9.26
C TYR A 317 26.86 -6.44 9.74
N ALA A 318 25.66 -7.04 9.62
CA ALA A 318 25.45 -8.45 9.90
C ALA A 318 26.34 -9.32 8.98
N GLY A 319 27.50 -9.75 9.49
CA GLY A 319 28.40 -10.72 8.85
C GLY A 319 29.44 -10.16 7.88
N GLY A 320 29.69 -8.85 7.84
CA GLY A 320 30.75 -8.23 7.03
C GLY A 320 31.82 -7.59 7.91
N SER A 321 33.09 -7.76 7.54
CA SER A 321 34.29 -7.27 8.24
C SER A 321 34.46 -5.73 8.20
N GLY A 322 33.45 -4.98 8.66
CA GLY A 322 33.39 -3.53 8.69
C GLY A 322 32.45 -3.04 9.80
N GLU A 323 32.67 -3.55 11.01
CA GLU A 323 31.91 -3.19 12.21
C GLU A 323 32.43 -1.87 12.79
N ASP A 324 31.52 -1.04 13.29
CA ASP A 324 31.84 0.26 13.87
C ASP A 324 32.34 0.09 15.31
N THR A 325 33.61 0.41 15.54
CA THR A 325 34.25 0.29 16.86
C THR A 325 34.16 1.57 17.70
N ASP A 326 33.59 2.64 17.14
CA ASP A 326 33.54 4.00 17.71
C ASP A 326 32.08 4.41 18.00
N LEU A 327 31.35 3.51 18.67
CA LEU A 327 29.92 3.69 18.93
C LEU A 327 29.63 4.94 19.76
N ASP A 328 30.54 5.35 20.63
CA ASP A 328 30.41 6.55 21.44
C ASP A 328 30.37 7.83 20.58
N GLU A 329 31.27 8.00 19.61
CA GLU A 329 31.26 9.12 18.66
C GLU A 329 30.06 9.06 17.72
N HIS A 330 29.79 7.87 17.18
CA HIS A 330 28.83 7.70 16.09
C HIS A 330 27.38 7.62 16.54
N THR A 331 27.12 7.48 17.84
CA THR A 331 25.77 7.49 18.43
C THR A 331 25.50 8.73 19.29
N GLU A 332 26.39 9.73 19.28
CA GLU A 332 26.16 11.00 19.97
C GLU A 332 24.83 11.64 19.55
N TYR A 333 24.05 12.11 20.52
CA TYR A 333 22.68 12.59 20.31
C TYR A 333 22.58 13.67 19.21
N THR A 334 23.56 14.56 19.13
CA THR A 334 23.56 15.66 18.15
C THR A 334 24.33 15.38 16.85
N HIS A 335 24.88 14.18 16.71
CA HIS A 335 25.74 13.81 15.59
C HIS A 335 24.95 13.56 14.30
N ASN A 336 25.62 13.76 13.17
CA ASN A 336 25.08 13.50 11.84
C ASN A 336 25.72 12.24 11.28
N ARG A 337 24.91 11.21 11.00
CA ARG A 337 25.41 9.92 10.50
C ARG A 337 24.78 9.55 9.18
N GLN A 338 25.56 8.92 8.32
CA GLN A 338 25.07 8.38 7.05
C GLN A 338 24.37 7.05 7.31
N GLY A 339 23.09 6.95 6.96
CA GLY A 339 22.33 5.69 6.97
C GLY A 339 22.78 4.73 5.87
N ALA A 340 22.23 3.51 5.88
CA ALA A 340 22.62 2.46 4.94
C ALA A 340 22.32 2.83 3.48
N SER A 341 21.29 3.64 3.23
CA SER A 341 20.93 4.19 1.92
C SER A 341 21.93 5.20 1.36
N GLY A 342 22.87 5.68 2.17
CA GLY A 342 23.79 6.76 1.82
C GLY A 342 23.25 8.16 2.15
N THR A 343 22.06 8.27 2.74
CA THR A 343 21.48 9.55 3.18
C THR A 343 22.03 9.94 4.57
N THR A 344 22.33 11.21 4.80
CA THR A 344 22.80 11.70 6.12
C THR A 344 21.63 12.16 6.98
N TYR A 345 21.54 11.61 8.20
CA TYR A 345 20.52 11.93 9.19
C TYR A 345 21.12 12.59 10.42
N ASN A 346 20.36 13.46 11.07
CA ASN A 346 20.69 13.98 12.39
C ASN A 346 20.04 13.10 13.46
N ILE A 347 20.84 12.50 14.34
CA ILE A 347 20.37 11.50 15.32
C ILE A 347 19.25 12.06 16.20
N LYS A 348 19.43 13.28 16.73
CA LYS A 348 18.42 13.97 17.53
C LYS A 348 17.09 14.06 16.79
N ASN A 349 17.09 14.54 15.54
CA ASN A 349 15.84 14.71 14.79
C ASN A 349 15.14 13.35 14.56
N THR A 350 15.90 12.31 14.19
CA THR A 350 15.36 10.97 13.95
C THR A 350 14.77 10.37 15.24
N MET A 351 15.48 10.47 16.37
CA MET A 351 15.02 9.94 17.65
C MET A 351 13.86 10.76 18.25
N GLU A 352 13.88 12.08 18.12
CA GLU A 352 12.76 12.96 18.48
C GLU A 352 11.56 12.83 17.52
N SER A 353 11.69 12.12 16.39
CA SER A 353 10.55 11.81 15.50
C SER A 353 9.73 10.61 16.00
N VAL A 354 10.35 9.69 16.73
CA VAL A 354 9.70 8.46 17.26
C VAL A 354 9.52 8.47 18.78
N GLY A 355 10.30 9.24 19.52
CA GLY A 355 10.31 9.20 20.99
C GLY A 355 10.53 10.54 21.68
N THR A 356 10.64 10.48 23.01
CA THR A 356 10.94 11.60 23.91
C THR A 356 12.19 11.28 24.73
N LYS A 357 13.17 12.19 24.69
CA LYS A 357 14.34 12.13 25.56
C LYS A 357 13.95 12.52 26.99
N VAL A 358 14.19 11.66 27.98
CA VAL A 358 13.84 11.91 29.40
C VAL A 358 15.04 12.02 30.34
N SER A 359 16.21 11.55 29.93
CA SER A 359 17.47 11.75 30.66
C SER A 359 18.55 12.32 29.75
N GLY A 360 19.36 13.23 30.29
CA GLY A 360 20.53 13.83 29.64
C GLY A 360 21.85 13.17 29.98
N ASP A 361 21.89 12.36 31.05
CA ASP A 361 23.09 11.68 31.53
C ASP A 361 22.99 10.19 31.18
N VAL A 362 24.05 9.64 30.60
CA VAL A 362 24.19 8.22 30.24
C VAL A 362 25.27 7.53 31.09
N GLU A 363 25.77 8.17 32.15
CA GLU A 363 26.80 7.59 33.01
C GLU A 363 26.21 6.68 34.12
N ASP A 364 26.94 5.63 34.47
CA ASP A 364 26.74 4.74 35.63
C ASP A 364 25.27 4.34 35.92
N SER A 365 24.81 3.31 35.22
CA SER A 365 23.73 2.41 35.68
C SER A 365 22.32 2.98 35.89
N TYR A 366 21.96 4.09 35.23
CA TYR A 366 20.60 4.67 35.26
C TYR A 366 19.56 3.87 34.45
N TYR A 367 19.56 2.55 34.61
CA TYR A 367 18.59 1.61 34.03
C TYR A 367 17.14 1.90 34.49
N ASN A 368 16.93 2.48 35.67
CA ASN A 368 15.61 2.57 36.30
C ASN A 368 14.74 3.71 35.75
N ASP A 369 15.31 4.86 35.39
CA ASP A 369 14.50 6.07 35.16
C ASP A 369 13.69 5.99 33.86
N VAL A 370 14.29 5.49 32.77
CA VAL A 370 13.61 5.36 31.47
C VAL A 370 12.43 4.39 31.53
N GLY A 371 12.60 3.24 32.21
CA GLY A 371 11.51 2.29 32.46
C GLY A 371 10.42 2.87 33.36
N ILE A 372 10.79 3.67 34.38
CA ILE A 372 9.82 4.36 35.25
C ILE A 372 8.99 5.39 34.46
N TYR A 373 9.60 6.12 33.52
CA TYR A 373 8.91 7.16 32.76
C TYR A 373 8.06 6.64 31.60
N ALA A 374 8.33 5.45 31.07
CA ALA A 374 7.58 4.87 29.94
C ALA A 374 6.06 4.86 30.18
N LYS A 375 5.64 4.51 31.39
CA LYS A 375 4.23 4.47 31.81
C LYS A 375 3.50 5.81 31.71
N ASP A 376 4.23 6.93 31.78
CA ASP A 376 3.68 8.29 31.79
C ASP A 376 3.79 8.96 30.40
N HIS A 377 4.19 8.21 29.35
CA HIS A 377 4.41 8.72 28.00
C HIS A 377 3.72 7.88 26.92
N ILE A 378 3.38 8.56 25.82
CA ILE A 378 2.98 7.96 24.54
C ILE A 378 4.20 7.98 23.61
N GLY A 379 4.50 6.84 22.98
CA GLY A 379 5.67 6.63 22.12
C GLY A 379 6.92 6.19 22.88
N PHE A 380 8.06 6.17 22.20
CA PHE A 380 9.33 5.77 22.80
C PHE A 380 9.82 6.78 23.84
N VAL A 381 10.48 6.29 24.88
CA VAL A 381 11.15 7.06 25.90
C VAL A 381 12.58 6.58 25.99
N TYR A 382 13.55 7.48 25.95
CA TYR A 382 14.96 7.08 25.93
C TYR A 382 15.86 8.03 26.72
N SER A 383 17.01 7.52 27.14
CA SER A 383 18.15 8.33 27.57
C SER A 383 19.11 8.52 26.40
N ALA A 384 19.70 9.71 26.30
CA ALA A 384 20.70 9.99 25.27
C ALA A 384 21.64 11.12 25.72
N ALA A 385 22.89 11.10 25.29
CA ALA A 385 23.85 12.17 25.56
C ALA A 385 24.76 12.43 24.37
N ASN A 386 25.59 13.47 24.49
CA ASN A 386 26.73 13.67 23.62
C ASN A 386 27.98 13.25 24.40
N LYS A 387 29.05 12.87 23.69
CA LYS A 387 30.29 12.40 24.30
C LYS A 387 30.88 13.47 25.23
N GLY A 388 31.30 13.03 26.40
CA GLY A 388 32.00 13.84 27.39
C GLY A 388 33.47 14.11 27.03
N SER A 389 34.21 14.73 27.93
CA SER A 389 35.67 14.96 27.74
C SER A 389 36.51 13.71 28.01
N ASP A 390 35.94 12.73 28.71
CA ASP A 390 36.59 11.50 29.13
C ASP A 390 36.09 10.34 28.27
N ASP A 391 37.03 9.61 27.67
CA ASP A 391 36.78 8.42 26.85
C ASP A 391 37.03 7.17 27.71
N ASP A 392 36.12 6.95 28.67
CA ASP A 392 36.15 5.75 29.51
C ASP A 392 35.22 4.64 28.99
N GLY A 393 34.44 4.97 27.96
CA GLY A 393 33.42 4.17 27.32
C GLY A 393 32.44 3.56 28.32
N ASN A 394 32.14 4.20 29.47
CA ASN A 394 31.20 3.70 30.48
C ASN A 394 29.74 4.13 30.24
N ASP A 395 29.45 4.75 29.08
CA ASP A 395 28.10 5.21 28.77
C ASP A 395 27.11 4.06 28.58
N HIS A 396 25.92 4.23 29.15
CA HIS A 396 24.80 3.31 29.17
C HIS A 396 23.51 4.09 28.90
N CYS A 397 23.06 4.09 27.65
CA CYS A 397 21.72 4.54 27.31
C CYS A 397 20.71 3.38 27.28
N CYS A 398 19.42 3.72 27.23
CA CYS A 398 18.35 2.74 27.14
C CYS A 398 17.09 3.36 26.56
N VAL A 399 16.21 2.50 26.06
CA VAL A 399 14.90 2.87 25.50
C VAL A 399 13.80 2.00 26.13
N ALA A 400 12.63 2.60 26.30
CA ALA A 400 11.43 1.92 26.70
C ALA A 400 10.19 2.44 25.97
N ILE A 401 9.12 1.66 25.99
CA ILE A 401 7.82 2.02 25.44
C ILE A 401 6.71 1.30 26.19
N SER A 402 5.68 2.03 26.60
CA SER A 402 4.50 1.46 27.26
C SER A 402 3.54 0.90 26.21
N ILE A 403 3.47 -0.42 26.09
CA ILE A 403 2.50 -1.08 25.19
C ILE A 403 1.08 -0.84 25.70
N SER A 404 0.89 -0.76 27.01
CA SER A 404 -0.42 -0.42 27.59
C SER A 404 -0.90 0.96 27.13
N ASN A 405 -0.02 1.95 27.06
CA ASN A 405 -0.39 3.27 26.53
C ASN A 405 -0.68 3.20 25.03
N ILE A 406 0.02 2.36 24.26
CA ILE A 406 -0.31 2.12 22.85
C ILE A 406 -1.72 1.52 22.69
N ALA A 407 -2.09 0.52 23.50
CA ALA A 407 -3.43 -0.06 23.49
C ALA A 407 -4.51 0.98 23.89
N LYS A 408 -4.23 1.86 24.85
CA LYS A 408 -5.13 2.95 25.25
C LYS A 408 -5.30 4.00 24.15
N VAL A 409 -4.22 4.36 23.45
CA VAL A 409 -4.30 5.25 22.29
C VAL A 409 -5.11 4.61 21.17
N PHE A 410 -4.92 3.31 20.91
CA PHE A 410 -5.70 2.56 19.94
C PHE A 410 -7.20 2.62 20.27
N LEU A 411 -7.57 2.31 21.51
CA LEU A 411 -8.95 2.41 21.98
C LEU A 411 -9.51 3.83 21.87
N THR A 412 -8.72 4.84 22.27
CA THR A 412 -9.12 6.25 22.17
C THR A 412 -9.38 6.66 20.72
N ALA A 413 -8.51 6.27 19.79
CA ALA A 413 -8.67 6.57 18.36
C ALA A 413 -9.90 5.86 17.77
N MET A 414 -10.22 4.64 18.22
CA MET A 414 -11.46 3.96 17.84
C MET A 414 -12.69 4.75 18.29
N VAL A 415 -12.72 5.16 19.57
CA VAL A 415 -13.84 5.94 20.14
C VAL A 415 -13.97 7.28 19.41
N GLN A 416 -12.86 8.00 19.22
CA GLN A 416 -12.82 9.26 18.48
C GLN A 416 -13.41 9.12 17.06
N PHE A 417 -13.05 8.07 16.33
CA PHE A 417 -13.58 7.83 14.99
C PHE A 417 -15.10 7.64 15.01
N GLN A 418 -15.60 6.85 15.96
CA GLN A 418 -17.02 6.54 16.05
C GLN A 418 -17.89 7.72 16.54
N GLU A 419 -17.34 8.60 17.40
CA GLU A 419 -18.00 9.84 17.81
C GLU A 419 -17.84 10.98 16.77
N GLY A 420 -16.90 10.80 15.82
CA GLY A 420 -16.52 11.76 14.79
C GLY A 420 -15.34 12.62 15.25
N ALA A 421 -14.23 12.58 14.52
CA ALA A 421 -12.96 13.19 14.92
C ALA A 421 -13.06 14.70 15.24
N ASP A 422 -13.91 15.44 14.52
CA ASP A 422 -14.13 16.88 14.74
C ASP A 422 -15.01 17.21 15.96
N ASN A 423 -15.63 16.20 16.59
CA ASN A 423 -16.61 16.36 17.66
C ASN A 423 -16.08 15.96 19.05
N THR A 424 -14.80 15.62 19.18
CA THR A 424 -14.21 15.13 20.43
C THR A 424 -13.03 15.99 20.88
N ASP A 425 -12.79 16.03 22.18
CA ASP A 425 -11.61 16.68 22.78
C ASP A 425 -10.43 15.70 22.93
N TYR A 426 -10.50 14.50 22.34
CA TYR A 426 -9.44 13.50 22.47
C TYR A 426 -8.16 13.94 21.77
N SER A 427 -7.02 13.68 22.41
CA SER A 427 -5.70 13.93 21.84
C SER A 427 -4.71 12.90 22.36
N TYR A 428 -3.74 12.51 21.53
CA TYR A 428 -2.80 11.45 21.88
C TYR A 428 -1.44 11.67 21.22
N ASN A 429 -0.96 12.92 21.27
CA ASN A 429 0.35 13.24 20.73
C ASN A 429 1.46 12.59 21.57
N LYS A 430 2.49 12.13 20.88
CA LYS A 430 3.71 11.61 21.48
C LYS A 430 4.27 12.58 22.54
N GLY A 431 4.71 12.03 23.67
CA GLY A 431 5.20 12.80 24.80
C GLY A 431 4.49 12.43 26.09
N ASN A 432 4.64 13.30 27.09
CA ASN A 432 4.08 13.07 28.42
C ASN A 432 2.55 13.19 28.41
N ILE A 433 1.86 12.11 28.79
CA ILE A 433 0.41 11.99 28.71
C ILE A 433 -0.29 13.14 29.42
N ALA A 434 0.18 13.53 30.61
CA ALA A 434 -0.43 14.60 31.41
C ALA A 434 -0.37 15.99 30.74
N ARG A 435 0.41 16.15 29.66
CA ARG A 435 0.60 17.41 28.94
C ARG A 435 0.13 17.36 27.49
N THR A 436 0.17 16.20 26.85
CA THR A 436 0.01 16.07 25.39
C THR A 436 -1.18 15.22 24.97
N ALA A 437 -1.90 14.61 25.93
CA ALA A 437 -2.98 13.70 25.63
C ALA A 437 -4.22 13.92 26.52
N ASN A 438 -5.37 13.66 25.90
CA ASN A 438 -6.65 13.48 26.52
C ASN A 438 -7.19 12.14 25.97
N LEU A 439 -6.95 11.06 26.71
CA LEU A 439 -7.30 9.69 26.30
C LEU A 439 -8.71 9.35 26.78
N TYR A 440 -9.34 8.39 26.11
CA TYR A 440 -10.61 7.83 26.56
C TYR A 440 -10.50 7.26 27.97
N ASP A 441 -11.41 7.69 28.84
CA ASP A 441 -11.53 7.24 30.22
C ASP A 441 -12.94 6.65 30.44
N PRO A 442 -13.06 5.33 30.62
CA PRO A 442 -14.35 4.66 30.74
C PRO A 442 -15.15 5.13 31.96
N GLU A 443 -14.50 5.65 33.01
CA GLU A 443 -15.20 6.17 34.20
C GLU A 443 -15.81 7.56 33.96
N LYS A 444 -15.32 8.31 32.97
CA LYS A 444 -15.72 9.70 32.71
C LYS A 444 -16.54 9.88 31.44
N ASP A 445 -16.19 9.18 30.37
CA ASP A 445 -16.69 9.48 29.03
C ASP A 445 -17.97 8.70 28.65
N GLY A 446 -18.25 7.59 29.33
CA GLY A 446 -19.56 6.90 29.25
C GLY A 446 -19.91 6.31 27.87
N TYR A 447 -18.92 6.11 26.99
CA TYR A 447 -19.10 5.55 25.65
C TYR A 447 -19.56 4.08 25.68
N THR A 448 -20.44 3.71 24.74
CA THR A 448 -20.91 2.32 24.57
C THR A 448 -20.44 1.75 23.23
N PHE A 449 -19.89 0.54 23.27
CA PHE A 449 -19.37 -0.18 22.12
C PHE A 449 -20.44 -1.05 21.48
N LYS A 450 -20.54 -1.05 20.15
CA LYS A 450 -21.42 -1.98 19.44
C LYS A 450 -20.72 -3.32 19.29
N VAL A 451 -21.38 -4.40 19.70
CA VAL A 451 -20.90 -5.78 19.49
C VAL A 451 -22.01 -6.63 18.89
N VAL A 452 -21.63 -7.61 18.08
CA VAL A 452 -22.59 -8.54 17.49
C VAL A 452 -23.16 -9.44 18.58
N THR A 453 -24.50 -9.46 18.70
CA THR A 453 -25.22 -10.44 19.53
C THR A 453 -25.94 -11.42 18.62
N ASN A 454 -25.56 -12.69 18.72
CA ASN A 454 -26.27 -13.75 18.03
C ASN A 454 -27.66 -13.93 18.66
N THR A 455 -28.70 -13.51 17.94
CA THR A 455 -30.07 -14.02 18.06
C THR A 455 -30.56 -14.54 16.73
N ASP A 456 -29.84 -15.52 16.19
CA ASP A 456 -30.40 -16.75 15.63
C ASP A 456 -29.23 -17.71 15.43
N ALA A 457 -29.46 -19.01 15.63
CA ALA A 457 -28.44 -20.06 15.55
C ALA A 457 -27.87 -20.28 14.11
N ASP A 458 -28.00 -19.29 13.22
CA ASP A 458 -27.79 -19.40 11.79
C ASP A 458 -27.22 -18.12 11.14
N ALA A 459 -26.65 -17.20 11.94
CA ALA A 459 -26.20 -15.86 11.52
C ALA A 459 -24.67 -15.67 11.45
N GLY A 460 -23.88 -16.75 11.49
CA GLY A 460 -22.41 -16.66 11.29
C GLY A 460 -22.04 -16.34 9.85
N THR A 461 -20.86 -15.74 9.63
CA THR A 461 -20.23 -15.58 8.29
C THR A 461 -20.28 -16.87 7.48
N ASP A 462 -20.07 -18.00 8.14
CA ASP A 462 -20.16 -19.36 7.59
C ASP A 462 -21.54 -19.70 6.99
N SER A 463 -22.65 -19.24 7.59
CA SER A 463 -24.00 -19.46 7.06
C SER A 463 -24.26 -18.56 5.85
N SER A 464 -23.81 -17.30 5.87
CA SER A 464 -23.91 -16.38 4.74
C SER A 464 -23.15 -16.88 3.51
N VAL A 465 -21.92 -17.38 3.71
CA VAL A 465 -21.11 -18.00 2.65
C VAL A 465 -21.82 -19.24 2.08
N ALA A 466 -22.36 -20.11 2.94
CA ALA A 466 -23.12 -21.27 2.48
C ALA A 466 -24.38 -20.89 1.70
N ASN A 467 -25.12 -19.88 2.16
CA ASN A 467 -26.32 -19.38 1.49
C ASN A 467 -26.00 -18.81 0.10
N PHE A 468 -24.87 -18.10 -0.06
CA PHE A 468 -24.42 -17.64 -1.38
C PHE A 468 -24.14 -18.81 -2.32
N TYR A 469 -23.33 -19.79 -1.91
CA TYR A 469 -22.98 -20.91 -2.78
C TYR A 469 -24.19 -21.79 -3.10
N ASP A 470 -25.16 -21.91 -2.19
CA ASP A 470 -26.45 -22.54 -2.46
C ASP A 470 -27.24 -21.74 -3.50
N ALA A 471 -27.29 -20.41 -3.40
CA ALA A 471 -27.96 -19.56 -4.38
C ALA A 471 -27.31 -19.63 -5.77
N LEU A 472 -25.97 -19.57 -5.83
CA LEU A 472 -25.19 -19.73 -7.05
C LEU A 472 -25.46 -21.11 -7.68
N PHE A 473 -25.39 -22.18 -6.87
CA PHE A 473 -25.68 -23.54 -7.31
C PHE A 473 -27.11 -23.69 -7.87
N ASN A 474 -28.09 -23.13 -7.17
CA ASN A 474 -29.48 -23.13 -7.61
C ASN A 474 -29.64 -22.39 -8.95
N LYS A 475 -28.93 -21.28 -9.15
CA LYS A 475 -28.98 -20.50 -10.39
C LYS A 475 -28.32 -21.21 -11.57
N ILE A 476 -27.13 -21.77 -11.40
CA ILE A 476 -26.47 -22.52 -12.48
C ILE A 476 -27.26 -23.79 -12.84
N CYS A 477 -27.97 -24.39 -11.88
CA CYS A 477 -28.85 -25.53 -12.17
C CYS A 477 -30.14 -25.12 -12.89
N LEU A 478 -30.75 -24.00 -12.53
CA LEU A 478 -32.04 -23.58 -13.10
C LEU A 478 -31.91 -22.84 -14.42
N ASN A 479 -31.00 -21.87 -14.49
CA ASN A 479 -30.84 -20.98 -15.63
C ASN A 479 -29.71 -21.42 -16.56
N GLY A 480 -28.80 -22.29 -16.10
CA GLY A 480 -27.60 -22.66 -16.83
C GLY A 480 -26.45 -21.67 -16.64
N TRP A 481 -25.33 -21.96 -17.31
CA TRP A 481 -24.09 -21.23 -17.18
C TRP A 481 -23.31 -21.17 -18.51
N THR A 482 -22.40 -20.20 -18.64
CA THR A 482 -21.49 -20.04 -19.78
C THR A 482 -20.07 -19.81 -19.29
N GLU A 483 -19.09 -20.33 -20.03
CA GLU A 483 -17.67 -20.12 -19.72
C GLU A 483 -17.12 -18.88 -20.44
N ASN A 484 -16.34 -18.06 -19.73
CA ASN A 484 -15.50 -17.03 -20.32
C ASN A 484 -14.16 -16.98 -19.58
N ASP A 485 -13.09 -17.43 -20.25
CA ASP A 485 -11.75 -17.57 -19.66
C ASP A 485 -11.09 -16.22 -19.34
N MET A 486 -11.55 -15.12 -19.94
CA MET A 486 -10.99 -13.78 -19.73
C MET A 486 -11.78 -12.97 -18.69
N ILE A 487 -12.86 -13.52 -18.12
CA ILE A 487 -13.73 -12.77 -17.21
C ILE A 487 -13.03 -12.31 -15.92
N ASP A 488 -11.94 -12.99 -15.52
CA ASP A 488 -11.13 -12.63 -14.36
C ASP A 488 -10.27 -11.36 -14.59
N ASP A 489 -10.05 -10.96 -15.85
CA ASP A 489 -9.36 -9.70 -16.17
C ASP A 489 -10.29 -8.52 -15.91
N THR A 490 -9.91 -7.69 -14.94
CA THR A 490 -10.68 -6.53 -14.48
C THR A 490 -11.06 -5.58 -15.62
N SER A 491 -10.11 -5.24 -16.50
CA SER A 491 -10.36 -4.33 -17.60
C SER A 491 -11.32 -4.95 -18.63
N TYR A 492 -11.11 -6.22 -18.96
CA TYR A 492 -11.98 -6.95 -19.89
C TYR A 492 -13.43 -7.06 -19.36
N LEU A 493 -13.61 -7.42 -18.09
CA LEU A 493 -14.91 -7.49 -17.44
C LEU A 493 -15.63 -6.13 -17.50
N GLN A 494 -14.94 -5.05 -17.13
CA GLN A 494 -15.52 -3.72 -17.12
C GLN A 494 -15.95 -3.28 -18.52
N GLU A 495 -15.17 -3.58 -19.56
CA GLU A 495 -15.56 -3.30 -20.95
C GLU A 495 -16.76 -4.16 -21.40
N MET A 496 -16.84 -5.41 -20.97
CA MET A 496 -18.04 -6.23 -21.22
C MET A 496 -19.29 -5.69 -20.51
N MET A 497 -19.14 -5.14 -19.32
CA MET A 497 -20.23 -4.49 -18.57
C MET A 497 -20.68 -3.20 -19.28
N LYS A 498 -19.73 -2.35 -19.70
CA LYS A 498 -20.01 -1.11 -20.45
C LYS A 498 -20.65 -1.35 -21.81
N SER A 499 -20.20 -2.39 -22.53
CA SER A 499 -20.77 -2.77 -23.83
C SER A 499 -22.11 -3.53 -23.74
N GLY A 500 -22.57 -3.86 -22.52
CA GLY A 500 -23.82 -4.59 -22.29
C GLY A 500 -23.74 -6.06 -22.72
N MET A 501 -22.55 -6.62 -22.82
CA MET A 501 -22.35 -8.05 -23.10
C MET A 501 -22.61 -8.92 -21.86
N VAL A 502 -22.40 -8.35 -20.67
CA VAL A 502 -22.74 -8.96 -19.38
C VAL A 502 -23.54 -7.99 -18.51
N TYR A 503 -24.28 -8.56 -17.58
CA TYR A 503 -25.17 -7.87 -16.65
C TYR A 503 -24.95 -8.36 -15.23
N LEU A 504 -25.37 -7.57 -14.25
CA LEU A 504 -25.31 -7.94 -12.85
C LEU A 504 -26.64 -8.52 -12.41
N SER A 505 -26.59 -9.60 -11.65
CA SER A 505 -27.76 -10.20 -11.03
C SER A 505 -27.64 -10.13 -9.52
N SER A 506 -28.54 -9.39 -8.88
CA SER A 506 -28.55 -9.19 -7.44
C SER A 506 -29.84 -9.73 -6.81
N ILE A 507 -29.75 -10.22 -5.58
CA ILE A 507 -30.90 -10.71 -4.82
C ILE A 507 -31.75 -9.53 -4.32
N SER A 508 -33.07 -9.65 -4.45
CA SER A 508 -34.04 -8.67 -3.95
C SER A 508 -34.70 -9.15 -2.65
N THR A 509 -35.54 -8.31 -2.05
CA THR A 509 -36.24 -8.56 -0.77
C THR A 509 -37.21 -9.74 -0.83
N ASP A 510 -37.63 -10.15 -2.03
CA ASP A 510 -38.45 -11.33 -2.29
C ASP A 510 -37.63 -12.63 -2.41
N GLY A 511 -36.30 -12.55 -2.28
CA GLY A 511 -35.38 -13.68 -2.40
C GLY A 511 -35.16 -14.17 -3.82
N ASN A 512 -35.54 -13.39 -4.84
CA ASN A 512 -35.20 -13.65 -6.24
C ASN A 512 -34.02 -12.80 -6.71
N TYR A 513 -33.20 -13.38 -7.58
CA TYR A 513 -32.18 -12.62 -8.31
C TYR A 513 -32.77 -11.94 -9.55
N TYR A 514 -32.52 -10.63 -9.68
CA TYR A 514 -32.93 -9.82 -10.82
C TYR A 514 -31.70 -9.32 -11.57
N GLN A 515 -31.77 -9.40 -12.90
CA GLN A 515 -30.73 -8.89 -13.78
C GLN A 515 -30.91 -7.39 -14.02
N GLY A 516 -29.82 -6.64 -13.93
CA GLY A 516 -29.75 -5.21 -14.18
C GLY A 516 -28.44 -4.79 -14.86
N SER A 517 -28.44 -3.57 -15.40
CA SER A 517 -27.22 -2.94 -15.90
C SER A 517 -26.36 -2.46 -14.73
N TYR A 518 -25.04 -2.37 -14.93
CA TYR A 518 -24.15 -1.76 -13.94
C TYR A 518 -24.58 -0.32 -13.60
N SER A 519 -25.11 0.41 -14.58
CA SER A 519 -25.58 1.80 -14.42
C SER A 519 -26.83 1.97 -13.55
N THR A 520 -27.55 0.89 -13.28
CA THR A 520 -28.71 0.89 -12.37
C THR A 520 -28.37 0.45 -10.96
N ASP A 521 -27.12 0.08 -10.72
CA ASP A 521 -26.64 -0.40 -9.44
C ASP A 521 -26.22 0.76 -8.53
N THR A 522 -26.61 0.73 -7.26
CA THR A 522 -26.31 1.81 -6.30
C THR A 522 -24.88 1.79 -5.76
N HIS A 523 -24.16 0.67 -5.93
CA HIS A 523 -22.81 0.45 -5.40
C HIS A 523 -21.74 0.46 -6.51
N ILE A 524 -22.12 0.70 -7.77
CA ILE A 524 -21.16 0.76 -8.88
C ILE A 524 -21.28 2.11 -9.56
N SER A 525 -20.16 2.82 -9.63
CA SER A 525 -20.07 4.10 -10.31
C SER A 525 -18.97 4.08 -11.38
N GLU A 526 -19.17 4.86 -12.43
CA GLU A 526 -18.20 5.04 -13.50
C GLU A 526 -17.41 6.32 -13.24
N VAL A 527 -16.10 6.18 -13.06
CA VAL A 527 -15.20 7.28 -12.69
C VAL A 527 -14.05 7.39 -13.69
N ALA A 528 -13.39 8.55 -13.73
CA ALA A 528 -12.20 8.73 -14.55
C ALA A 528 -11.05 7.83 -14.04
N ASP A 529 -10.37 7.15 -14.97
CA ASP A 529 -9.23 6.30 -14.64
C ASP A 529 -7.98 7.16 -14.37
N SER A 530 -7.88 7.64 -13.13
CA SER A 530 -6.85 8.59 -12.70
C SER A 530 -5.43 8.01 -12.83
N GLU A 531 -5.27 6.69 -12.70
CA GLU A 531 -3.97 6.01 -12.86
C GLU A 531 -3.56 5.95 -14.33
N ALA A 532 -4.47 5.55 -15.24
CA ALA A 532 -4.20 5.57 -16.68
C ALA A 532 -3.94 7.00 -17.18
N ILE A 533 -4.66 7.99 -16.65
CA ILE A 533 -4.45 9.42 -16.96
C ILE A 533 -3.06 9.86 -16.51
N ALA A 534 -2.65 9.55 -15.27
CA ALA A 534 -1.34 9.93 -14.74
C ALA A 534 -0.19 9.27 -15.52
N GLN A 535 -0.32 8.00 -15.89
CA GLN A 535 0.66 7.30 -16.71
C GLN A 535 0.74 7.90 -18.13
N ALA A 536 -0.41 8.20 -18.74
CA ALA A 536 -0.47 8.83 -20.05
C ALA A 536 0.10 10.26 -20.02
N GLU A 537 -0.13 11.01 -18.94
CA GLU A 537 0.45 12.35 -18.73
C GLU A 537 1.98 12.28 -18.58
N ALA A 538 2.50 11.34 -17.79
CA ALA A 538 3.93 11.13 -17.63
C ALA A 538 4.60 10.72 -18.96
N LYS A 539 3.98 9.82 -19.73
CA LYS A 539 4.44 9.43 -21.07
C LYS A 539 4.39 10.61 -22.04
N TYR A 540 3.29 11.37 -22.04
CA TYR A 540 3.11 12.55 -22.87
C TYR A 540 4.21 13.59 -22.60
N ASN A 541 4.44 13.94 -21.33
CA ASN A 541 5.45 14.91 -20.94
C ASN A 541 6.88 14.46 -21.29
N THR A 542 7.19 13.18 -21.09
CA THR A 542 8.49 12.58 -21.44
C THR A 542 8.75 12.62 -22.94
N GLU A 543 7.78 12.15 -23.75
CA GLU A 543 7.95 12.10 -25.20
C GLU A 543 7.88 13.49 -25.84
N LYS A 544 7.04 14.39 -25.32
CA LYS A 544 7.02 15.81 -25.72
C LYS A 544 8.40 16.44 -25.53
N ALA A 545 9.02 16.28 -24.35
CA ALA A 545 10.36 16.82 -24.10
C ALA A 545 11.41 16.22 -25.05
N LYS A 546 11.34 14.92 -25.37
CA LYS A 546 12.24 14.30 -26.36
C LYS A 546 12.05 14.87 -27.77
N ILE A 547 10.80 15.12 -28.18
CA ILE A 547 10.47 15.70 -29.48
C ILE A 547 10.98 17.15 -29.55
N GLU A 548 10.68 17.97 -28.53
CA GLU A 548 11.13 19.37 -28.46
C GLU A 548 12.67 19.48 -28.54
N ASN A 549 13.41 18.66 -27.77
CA ASN A 549 14.88 18.65 -27.85
C ASN A 549 15.41 18.26 -29.24
N LYS A 550 14.73 17.34 -29.94
CA LYS A 550 15.10 16.95 -31.31
C LYS A 550 14.77 18.04 -32.30
N GLU A 551 13.62 18.71 -32.18
CA GLU A 551 13.23 19.85 -33.00
C GLU A 551 14.21 21.01 -32.83
N ASP A 552 14.60 21.36 -31.60
CA ASP A 552 15.59 22.40 -31.31
C ASP A 552 16.96 22.08 -31.95
N THR A 553 17.38 20.82 -31.87
CA THR A 553 18.62 20.35 -32.50
C THR A 553 18.54 20.46 -34.03
N ILE A 554 17.40 20.11 -34.62
CA ILE A 554 17.17 20.22 -36.07
C ILE A 554 17.15 21.69 -36.48
N ASP A 555 16.47 22.56 -35.74
CA ASP A 555 16.37 23.99 -36.03
C ASP A 555 17.74 24.67 -35.96
N LEU A 556 18.58 24.29 -35.00
CA LEU A 556 19.97 24.77 -34.91
C LEU A 556 20.80 24.30 -36.12
N LYS A 557 20.65 23.05 -36.56
CA LYS A 557 21.32 22.52 -37.76
C LYS A 557 20.84 23.21 -39.03
N MET A 558 19.53 23.43 -39.18
CA MET A 558 18.96 24.15 -40.32
C MET A 558 19.47 25.59 -40.37
N LYS A 559 19.50 26.30 -39.24
CA LYS A 559 20.05 27.66 -39.16
C LYS A 559 21.53 27.73 -39.56
N ASN A 560 22.33 26.74 -39.14
CA ASN A 560 23.73 26.65 -39.53
C ASN A 560 23.88 26.39 -41.04
N LEU A 561 23.09 25.48 -41.60
CA LEU A 561 23.06 25.22 -43.04
C LEU A 561 22.61 26.44 -43.84
N ASP A 562 21.59 27.17 -43.39
CA ASP A 562 21.14 28.40 -44.05
C ASP A 562 22.22 29.49 -44.05
N THR A 563 22.99 29.58 -42.96
CA THR A 563 24.14 30.48 -42.86
C THR A 563 25.27 30.06 -43.82
N GLU A 564 25.54 28.75 -43.94
CA GLU A 564 26.51 28.22 -44.90
C GLU A 564 26.05 28.43 -46.35
N ILE A 565 24.79 28.14 -46.68
CA ILE A 565 24.19 28.38 -48.00
C ILE A 565 24.28 29.85 -48.38
N SER A 566 24.00 30.77 -47.44
CA SER A 566 24.11 32.22 -47.67
C SER A 566 25.55 32.64 -47.95
N SER A 567 26.50 32.08 -47.21
CA SER A 567 27.94 32.32 -47.38
C SER A 567 28.45 31.77 -48.72
N LEU A 568 28.06 30.54 -49.07
CA LEU A 568 28.38 29.89 -50.34
C LEU A 568 27.75 30.62 -51.52
N THR A 569 26.54 31.17 -51.37
CA THR A 569 25.87 31.98 -52.41
C THR A 569 26.64 33.27 -52.66
N THR A 570 27.09 33.94 -51.60
CA THR A 570 27.95 35.13 -51.72
C THR A 570 29.28 34.81 -52.41
N GLU A 571 29.90 33.68 -52.06
CA GLU A 571 31.15 33.21 -52.70
C GLU A 571 30.93 32.83 -54.17
N TYR A 572 29.81 32.18 -54.47
CA TYR A 572 29.39 31.81 -55.82
C TYR A 572 29.25 33.06 -56.71
N ASP A 573 28.52 34.08 -56.25
CA ASP A 573 28.29 35.31 -57.01
C ASP A 573 29.58 36.10 -57.23
N SER A 574 30.44 36.18 -56.21
CA SER A 574 31.77 36.79 -56.34
C SER A 574 32.66 36.07 -57.35
N THR A 575 32.70 34.73 -57.29
CA THR A 575 33.50 33.90 -58.22
C THR A 575 32.96 34.01 -59.65
N LYS A 576 31.63 34.03 -59.82
CA LYS A 576 30.96 34.24 -61.11
C LYS A 576 31.32 35.61 -61.70
N GLN A 577 31.30 36.68 -60.91
CA GLN A 577 31.73 38.00 -61.36
C GLN A 577 33.21 38.04 -61.78
N ILE A 578 34.10 37.35 -61.07
CA ILE A 578 35.53 37.23 -61.44
C ILE A 578 35.68 36.54 -62.80
N ILE A 579 34.92 35.46 -63.03
CA ILE A 579 34.89 34.76 -64.33
C ILE A 579 34.40 35.70 -65.43
N THR A 580 33.26 36.38 -65.23
CA THR A 580 32.69 37.34 -66.21
C THR A 580 33.69 38.44 -66.56
N LYS A 581 34.31 39.09 -65.56
CA LYS A 581 35.33 40.13 -65.79
C LYS A 581 36.56 39.60 -66.51
N SER A 582 36.97 38.36 -66.22
CA SER A 582 38.10 37.72 -66.90
C SER A 582 37.80 37.42 -68.37
N ILE A 583 36.56 37.03 -68.67
CA ILE A 583 36.06 36.83 -70.03
C ILE A 583 36.00 38.16 -70.78
N GLU A 584 35.39 39.20 -70.20
CA GLU A 584 35.33 40.55 -70.79
C GLU A 584 36.71 41.12 -71.10
N LYS A 585 37.67 40.96 -70.17
CA LYS A 585 39.06 41.40 -70.38
C LYS A 585 39.74 40.62 -71.49
N SER A 586 39.41 39.34 -71.64
CA SER A 586 39.94 38.52 -72.73
C SER A 586 39.38 38.98 -74.08
N PHE A 587 38.08 39.26 -74.18
CA PHE A 587 37.45 39.77 -75.40
C PHE A 587 37.89 41.18 -75.79
N LYS A 588 38.00 42.12 -74.83
CA LYS A 588 38.54 43.48 -75.10
C LYS A 588 39.98 43.47 -75.63
N ARG A 589 40.74 42.39 -75.38
CA ARG A 589 42.10 42.22 -75.91
C ARG A 589 42.13 41.65 -77.33
N TYR A 590 41.01 41.16 -77.84
CA TYR A 590 40.85 40.71 -79.22
C TYR A 590 40.30 41.82 -80.14
N ASP A 591 39.60 42.83 -79.59
CA ASP A 591 39.08 44.00 -80.32
C ASP A 591 40.09 45.18 -80.43
N ALA A 592 41.28 45.04 -79.83
CA ALA A 592 42.41 45.97 -79.90
C ALA A 592 43.60 45.31 -80.59
#